data_AF-A0A7X7R6Y8-F1
#
_entry.id   AF-A0A7X7R6Y8-F1
#
_cell.length_a   1.000
_cell.length_b   1.000
_cell.length_c   1.000
_cell.angle_alpha   90.00
_cell.angle_beta   90.00
_cell.angle_gamma   90.00
#
_symmetry.space_group_name_H-M   'P 1'
#
loop_
_entity.id
_entity.type
_entity.pdbx_description
1 polymer ?
#
loop_
_entity_poly.entity_id
_entity_poly.type
_entity_poly.pdbx_seq_one_letter_code
_entity_poly.pdbx_strand_id
1 'polypeptide(L)' 'HKGVTGLVKFRVDLEPALREEMRAITGRHTVPQIFIGDYHVGGCDELFALERAGKLDPLLHGEAA' A
#
# COMPACT_ATOMS: atom_id res chain seq x y z
N HIS A 1 -11.12 -9.79 -8.52
CA HIS A 1 -9.73 -9.43 -8.89
C HIS A 1 -9.75 -8.10 -9.61
N LYS A 2 -8.95 -7.11 -9.19
CA LYS A 2 -8.92 -5.73 -9.74
C LYS A 2 -8.03 -5.56 -10.99
N GLY A 3 -7.56 -6.64 -11.60
CA GLY A 3 -6.74 -6.59 -12.82
C GLY A 3 -5.31 -6.05 -12.65
N VAL A 4 -4.83 -5.83 -11.42
CA VAL A 4 -3.46 -5.33 -11.17
C VAL A 4 -2.42 -6.37 -11.56
N THR A 5 -1.53 -6.01 -12.49
CA THR A 5 -0.45 -6.88 -12.98
C THR A 5 0.94 -6.49 -12.43
N GLY A 6 1.14 -5.22 -12.06
CA GLY A 6 2.40 -4.68 -11.55
C GLY A 6 2.50 -4.67 -10.02
N LEU A 7 2.40 -5.84 -9.37
CA LEU A 7 2.48 -5.93 -7.90
C LEU A 7 3.88 -6.39 -7.44
N VAL A 8 4.56 -5.54 -6.68
CA VAL A 8 5.81 -5.90 -5.97
C VAL A 8 5.49 -6.15 -4.50
N LYS A 9 6.11 -7.18 -3.92
CA LYS A 9 5.95 -7.53 -2.49
C LYS A 9 7.31 -7.52 -1.79
N PHE A 10 7.41 -6.75 -0.72
CA PHE A 10 8.58 -6.71 0.15
C PHE A 10 8.28 -7.49 1.44
N ARG A 11 9.12 -8.47 1.79
CA ARG A 11 8.91 -9.38 2.94
C ARG A 11 9.56 -8.82 4.21
N VAL A 12 9.06 -7.67 4.66
CA VAL A 12 9.54 -6.98 5.88
C VAL A 12 9.41 -7.85 7.15
N ASP A 13 8.58 -8.89 7.11
CA ASP A 13 8.47 -9.86 8.20
C ASP A 13 9.71 -10.73 8.36
N LEU A 14 10.39 -11.03 7.24
CA LEU A 14 11.57 -11.89 7.17
C LEU A 14 12.89 -11.09 7.12
N GLU A 15 12.81 -9.80 6.75
CA GLU A 15 13.98 -8.95 6.49
C GLU A 15 13.99 -7.73 7.45
N PRO A 16 14.76 -7.77 8.55
CA PRO A 16 14.77 -6.70 9.55
C PRO A 16 15.15 -5.32 9.00
N ALA A 17 16.05 -5.27 8.02
CA ALA A 17 16.44 -4.02 7.36
C ALA A 17 15.25 -3.38 6.62
N LEU A 18 14.48 -4.18 5.88
CA LEU A 18 13.27 -3.69 5.20
C LEU A 18 12.18 -3.27 6.20
N ARG A 19 12.09 -3.92 7.37
CA ARG A 19 11.20 -3.46 8.44
C ARG A 19 11.59 -2.06 8.93
N GLU A 20 12.88 -1.80 9.12
CA GLU A 20 13.32 -0.47 9.56
C GLU A 20 13.10 0.59 8.49
N GLU A 21 13.37 0.28 7.22
CA GLU A 21 13.07 1.17 6.10
C GLU A 21 11.57 1.46 5.98
N MET A 22 10.72 0.43 6.06
CA MET A 22 9.27 0.59 6.10
C MET A 22 8.84 1.53 7.24
N ARG A 23 9.40 1.36 8.44
CA ARG A 23 9.11 2.23 9.60
C ARG A 23 9.57 3.67 9.36
N ALA A 24 10.74 3.87 8.77
CA ALA A 24 11.27 5.19 8.45
C ALA A 24 10.40 5.94 7.42
N ILE A 25 9.93 5.24 6.39
CA ILE A 25 9.11 5.85 5.31
C ILE A 25 7.66 6.07 5.76
N THR A 26 7.06 5.10 6.45
CA THR A 26 5.62 5.13 6.76
C THR A 26 5.29 5.67 8.15
N GLY A 27 6.26 5.67 9.08
CA GLY A 27 6.01 5.87 10.51
C GLY A 27 5.17 4.77 11.16
N ARG A 28 4.84 3.68 10.45
CA ARG A 28 3.97 2.59 10.92
C ARG A 28 4.78 1.37 11.34
N HIS A 29 4.22 0.60 12.26
CA HIS A 29 4.85 -0.62 12.81
C HIS A 29 4.19 -1.91 12.33
N THR A 30 3.01 -1.82 11.71
CA THR A 30 2.18 -2.98 11.32
C THR A 30 2.27 -3.24 9.83
N VAL A 31 2.01 -4.48 9.44
CA VAL A 31 1.89 -4.90 8.04
C VAL A 31 0.46 -5.31 7.72
N PRO A 32 0.00 -5.20 6.46
CA PRO A 32 0.74 -4.65 5.31
C PRO A 32 0.89 -3.12 5.37
N GLN A 33 1.88 -2.59 4.66
CA GLN A 33 1.95 -1.19 4.27
C GLN A 33 1.86 -1.11 2.75
N ILE A 34 0.84 -0.43 2.24
CA ILE A 34 0.43 -0.47 0.84
C ILE A 34 0.72 0.89 0.20
N PHE A 35 1.33 0.84 -0.98
CA PHE A 35 1.57 2.00 -1.83
C PHE A 35 0.97 1.73 -3.21
N ILE A 36 0.42 2.77 -3.83
CA ILE A 36 -0.04 2.76 -5.23
C ILE A 36 0.64 3.94 -5.93
N GLY A 37 1.58 3.66 -6.83
CA GLY A 37 2.53 4.68 -7.29
C GLY A 37 3.28 5.27 -6.09
N ASP A 38 3.31 6.60 -6.01
CA ASP A 38 3.93 7.33 -4.90
C ASP A 38 2.98 7.58 -3.71
N TYR A 39 1.71 7.15 -3.81
CA TYR A 39 0.72 7.37 -2.77
C TYR A 39 0.78 6.27 -1.70
N HIS A 40 1.06 6.67 -0.46
CA HIS A 40 0.96 5.78 0.71
C HIS A 40 -0.51 5.59 1.10
N VAL A 41 -1.06 4.41 0.85
CA VAL A 41 -2.44 4.06 1.20
C VAL A 41 -2.58 3.81 2.70
N GLY A 42 -1.58 3.18 3.32
CA GLY A 42 -1.65 2.69 4.69
C GLY A 42 -1.80 1.18 4.75
N GLY A 43 -2.66 0.69 5.64
CA GLY A 43 -2.89 -0.73 5.84
C GLY A 43 -4.07 -1.28 5.04
N CYS A 44 -4.55 -2.43 5.49
CA CYS A 44 -5.70 -3.11 4.90
C CYS A 44 -6.99 -2.29 5.04
N ASP A 45 -7.19 -1.67 6.21
CA ASP A 45 -8.40 -0.92 6.53
C ASP A 45 -8.55 0.32 5.64
N GLU A 46 -7.45 1.05 5.42
CA GLU A 46 -7.42 2.20 4.53
C GLU A 46 -7.66 1.81 3.08
N LEU A 47 -7.07 0.70 2.61
CA LEU A 47 -7.34 0.17 1.27
C LEU A 47 -8.83 -0.14 1.08
N PHE A 48 -9.44 -0.83 2.05
CA PHE A 48 -10.87 -1.14 1.99
C PHE A 48 -11.74 0.12 2.13
N ALA A 49 -11.30 1.14 2.86
CA ALA A 49 -12.00 2.41 2.92
C ALA A 49 -12.02 3.11 1.56
N LEU A 50 -10.90 3.10 0.82
CA LEU A 50 -10.84 3.62 -0.56
C LEU A 50 -11.77 2.83 -1.50
N GLU A 51 -11.80 1.51 -1.38
CA GLU A 51 -12.70 0.67 -2.18
C GLU A 51 -14.17 1.03 -1.90
N ARG A 52 -14.56 1.09 -0.63
CA ARG A 52 -15.95 1.46 -0.24
C ARG A 52 -16.32 2.88 -0.68
N ALA A 53 -15.35 3.77 -0.74
CA ALA A 53 -15.54 5.15 -1.22
C ALA A 53 -15.53 5.26 -2.76
N GLY A 54 -15.29 4.17 -3.50
CA GLY A 54 -15.16 4.19 -4.96
C GLY A 54 -13.90 4.90 -5.47
N LYS A 55 -12.89 5.10 -4.59
CA LYS A 55 -11.65 5.83 -4.89
C LYS A 55 -10.48 4.92 -5.27
N LEU A 56 -10.58 3.62 -4.99
CA LEU A 56 -9.48 2.69 -5.25
C LEU A 56 -9.23 2.49 -6.76
N ASP A 57 -10.29 2.33 -7.55
CA ASP A 57 -10.15 2.08 -8.99
C ASP A 57 -9.49 3.27 -9.72
N PRO A 58 -9.94 4.53 -9.55
CA PRO A 58 -9.23 5.70 -10.10
C PRO A 58 -7.73 5.71 -9.76
N LEU A 59 -7.39 5.45 -8.50
CA LEU A 59 -6.01 5.43 -8.03
C LEU A 59 -5.18 4.34 -8.71
N LEU A 60 -5.74 3.15 -8.92
CA LEU A 60 -5.09 2.05 -9.64
C LEU A 60 -4.89 2.35 -11.13
N HIS A 61 -5.71 3.23 -11.71
CA HIS A 61 -5.58 3.71 -13.08
C HIS A 61 -4.67 4.93 -13.22
N GLY A 62 -4.05 5.38 -12.13
CA GLY A 62 -3.12 6.52 -12.13
C GLY A 62 -3.80 7.89 -12.06
N GLU A 63 -5.08 7.93 -11.67
CA GLU A 63 -5.77 9.18 -11.40
C GLU A 63 -5.41 9.69 -10.00
N ALA A 64 -5.34 11.01 -9.84
CA ALA A 64 -5.01 11.63 -8.57
C ALA A 64 -6.09 11.35 -7.50
N ALA A 65 -5.65 11.08 -6.28
CA ALA A 65 -6.51 10.83 -5.11
C ALA A 65 -7.22 12.09 -4.59
#